data_AF-A0A526YLF5-F1
#
_entry.id   AF-A0A526YLF5-F1
#
_cell.length_a   1.000
_cell.length_b   1.000
_cell.length_c   1.000
_cell.angle_alpha   90.00
_cell.angle_beta   90.00
_cell.angle_gamma   90.00
#
_symmetry.space_group_name_H-M   'P 1'
#
loop_
_entity.id
_entity.type
_entity.pdbx_description
1 polymer ?
#
loop_
_entity_poly.entity_id
_entity_poly.type
_entity_poly.pdbx_seq_one_letter_code
_entity_poly.pdbx_strand_id
1 'polypeptide(L)'
;FWSYIPHFIHSPFYVYAYAFGDCLVNSLYADYQNAERGFQDKYFAMLRAGGTKHHSELLAPFGLDATDPAFWQIGLGVIGGLIDELEALDN
;
A
#
# COMPACT_ATOMS: atom_id res chain seq x y z
N PHE A 1 23.35 5.41 -16.42
CA PHE A 1 22.75 5.17 -15.10
C PHE A 1 21.55 4.22 -15.12
N TRP A 2 20.83 4.00 -16.24
CA TRP A 2 19.76 2.99 -16.28
C TRP A 2 20.26 1.57 -16.58
N SER A 3 21.31 1.44 -17.41
CA SER A 3 21.78 0.18 -17.98
C SER A 3 22.36 -0.83 -16.97
N TYR A 4 22.66 -0.41 -15.75
CA TYR A 4 23.15 -1.31 -14.70
C TYR A 4 22.02 -1.88 -13.83
N ILE A 5 20.78 -1.38 -13.96
CA ILE A 5 19.64 -1.82 -13.16
C ILE A 5 19.03 -3.06 -13.85
N PRO A 6 19.17 -4.27 -13.28
CA PRO A 6 18.76 -5.51 -13.96
C PRO A 6 17.26 -5.54 -14.30
N HIS A 7 16.44 -4.89 -13.46
CA HIS A 7 14.98 -4.86 -13.63
C HIS A 7 14.50 -4.13 -14.90
N PHE A 8 15.32 -3.30 -15.55
CA PHE A 8 14.94 -2.70 -16.83
C PHE A 8 15.12 -3.64 -18.03
N ILE A 9 15.90 -4.70 -17.88
CA ILE A 9 16.26 -5.62 -18.97
C ILE A 9 15.67 -7.01 -18.72
N HIS A 10 15.86 -7.56 -17.52
CA HIS A 10 15.54 -8.95 -17.20
C HIS A 10 14.12 -9.13 -16.64
N SER A 11 13.56 -8.10 -16.02
CA SER A 11 12.23 -8.14 -15.39
C SER A 11 11.49 -6.82 -15.59
N PRO A 12 11.16 -6.46 -16.85
CA PRO A 12 10.53 -5.17 -17.15
C PRO A 12 9.26 -4.97 -16.33
N PHE A 13 9.00 -3.72 -15.92
CA PHE A 13 7.89 -3.30 -15.06
C PHE A 13 7.89 -3.82 -13.61
N TYR A 14 8.82 -4.70 -13.23
CA TYR A 14 8.85 -5.24 -11.85
C TYR A 14 8.99 -4.16 -10.77
N VAL A 15 9.76 -3.10 -11.05
CA VAL A 15 9.98 -2.02 -10.07
C VAL A 15 8.70 -1.27 -9.68
N TYR A 16 7.67 -1.28 -10.53
CA TYR A 16 6.36 -0.73 -10.19
C TYR A 16 5.72 -1.47 -9.01
N ALA A 17 5.95 -2.78 -8.89
CA ALA A 17 5.38 -3.59 -7.82
C ALA A 17 5.86 -3.14 -6.43
N TYR A 18 7.07 -2.57 -6.31
CA TYR A 18 7.55 -1.99 -5.06
C TYR A 18 6.75 -0.75 -4.67
N ALA A 19 6.65 0.23 -5.58
CA ALA A 19 5.90 1.46 -5.31
C ALA A 19 4.41 1.17 -5.04
N PHE A 20 3.82 0.25 -5.82
CA PHE A 20 2.46 -0.24 -5.62
C PHE A 20 2.30 -0.90 -4.25
N GLY A 21 3.21 -1.82 -3.89
CA GLY A 21 3.19 -2.54 -2.62
C GLY A 21 3.33 -1.61 -1.42
N ASP A 22 4.26 -0.66 -1.45
CA ASP A 22 4.48 0.30 -0.37
C ASP A 22 3.24 1.17 -0.15
N CYS A 23 2.67 1.71 -1.22
CA CYS A 23 1.47 2.54 -1.09
C CYS A 23 0.26 1.73 -0.67
N LEU A 24 0.11 0.49 -1.17
CA LEU A 24 -0.96 -0.43 -0.76
C LEU A 24 -0.92 -0.73 0.74
N VAL A 25 0.27 -1.03 1.27
CA VAL A 25 0.47 -1.32 2.69
C VAL A 25 0.20 -0.07 3.54
N ASN A 26 0.66 1.11 3.12
CA ASN A 26 0.40 2.35 3.83
C ASN A 26 -1.09 2.68 3.87
N SER A 27 -1.83 2.48 2.77
CA SER A 27 -3.29 2.69 2.76
C SER A 27 -4.03 1.68 3.63
N LEU A 28 -3.61 0.40 3.65
CA LEU A 28 -4.14 -0.60 4.59
C LEU A 28 -3.85 -0.26 6.04
N TYR A 29 -2.67 0.31 6.33
CA TYR A 29 -2.30 0.77 7.67
C TYR A 29 -3.15 1.97 8.12
N ALA A 30 -3.38 2.92 7.23
CA ALA A 30 -4.27 4.05 7.50
C ALA A 30 -5.72 3.60 7.74
N ASP A 31 -6.22 2.61 6.98
CA ASP A 31 -7.52 1.99 7.23
C ASP A 31 -7.54 1.32 8.62
N TYR A 32 -6.52 0.54 8.95
CA TYR A 32 -6.37 -0.10 10.27
C TYR A 32 -6.44 0.90 11.43
N GLN A 33 -5.75 2.05 11.32
CA GLN A 33 -5.74 3.09 12.36
C GLN A 33 -7.15 3.66 12.63
N ASN A 34 -8.02 3.64 11.62
CA ASN A 34 -9.40 4.12 11.70
C ASN A 34 -10.44 2.99 11.84
N ALA A 35 -10.01 1.73 11.79
CA ALA A 35 -10.91 0.60 11.69
C ALA A 35 -11.55 0.23 13.04
N GLU A 36 -12.85 -0.04 13.01
CA GLU A 36 -13.52 -0.75 14.09
C GLU A 36 -13.12 -2.25 14.14
N ARG A 37 -13.74 -3.02 15.04
CA ARG A 37 -13.57 -4.48 15.11
C ARG A 37 -13.76 -5.13 13.73
N GLY A 38 -12.90 -6.10 13.41
CA GLY A 38 -13.03 -6.94 12.20
C GLY A 38 -11.99 -6.69 11.10
N PHE A 39 -11.12 -5.68 11.22
CA PHE A 39 -10.00 -5.48 10.28
C PHE A 39 -9.11 -6.71 10.19
N GLN A 40 -8.72 -7.28 11.34
CA GLN A 40 -7.83 -8.44 11.42
C GLN A 40 -8.38 -9.66 10.64
N ASP A 41 -9.68 -9.91 10.72
CA ASP A 41 -10.32 -11.03 10.02
C ASP A 41 -10.27 -10.83 8.50
N LYS A 42 -10.56 -9.60 8.03
CA LYS A 42 -10.44 -9.22 6.62
C LYS A 42 -9.00 -9.35 6.12
N TYR A 43 -8.03 -8.88 6.92
CA TYR A 43 -6.60 -8.98 6.61
C TYR A 43 -6.13 -10.43 6.51
N PHE A 44 -6.52 -11.30 7.45
CA PHE A 44 -6.19 -12.71 7.34
C PHE A 44 -6.90 -13.41 6.16
N ALA A 45 -8.14 -13.03 5.83
CA ALA A 45 -8.81 -13.55 4.65
C ALA A 45 -8.07 -13.16 3.36
N MET A 46 -7.59 -11.92 3.27
CA MET A 46 -6.76 -11.45 2.16
C MET A 46 -5.46 -12.26 2.05
N LEU A 47 -4.71 -12.42 3.14
CA LEU A 47 -3.46 -13.20 3.16
C LEU A 47 -3.68 -14.66 2.75
N ARG A 48 -4.77 -15.29 3.21
CA ARG A 48 -5.13 -16.68 2.84
C ARG A 48 -5.45 -16.84 1.36
N ALA A 49 -5.98 -15.81 0.70
CA ALA A 49 -6.28 -15.86 -0.72
C ALA A 49 -5.01 -15.90 -1.60
N GLY A 50 -3.86 -15.45 -1.08
CA GLY A 50 -2.60 -15.41 -1.83
C GLY A 50 -2.78 -14.76 -3.21
N GLY A 51 -2.22 -15.39 -4.26
CA GLY A 51 -2.36 -14.93 -5.65
C GLY A 51 -3.60 -15.43 -6.39
N THR A 52 -4.58 -16.04 -5.71
CA THR A 52 -5.75 -16.64 -6.38
C THR A 52 -6.84 -15.64 -6.78
N LYS A 53 -6.72 -14.39 -6.31
CA LYS A 53 -7.67 -13.30 -6.58
C LYS A 53 -6.94 -12.08 -7.10
N HIS A 54 -7.65 -11.27 -7.88
CA HIS A 54 -7.13 -10.00 -8.34
C HIS A 54 -7.03 -8.99 -7.18
N HIS A 55 -6.10 -8.04 -7.24
CA HIS A 55 -5.89 -7.07 -6.16
C HIS A 55 -7.16 -6.23 -5.87
N SER A 56 -7.97 -5.92 -6.88
CA SER A 56 -9.25 -5.23 -6.70
C SER A 56 -10.25 -6.03 -5.84
N GLU A 57 -10.30 -7.35 -6.02
CA GLU A 57 -11.15 -8.23 -5.23
C GLU A 57 -10.64 -8.40 -3.79
N LEU A 58 -9.31 -8.36 -3.62
CA LEU A 58 -8.67 -8.42 -2.31
C LEU A 58 -8.92 -7.14 -1.48
N LEU A 59 -9.05 -6.00 -2.14
CA LEU A 59 -9.23 -4.69 -1.50
C LEU A 59 -10.68 -4.32 -1.22
N ALA A 60 -11.63 -4.86 -2.00
CA ALA A 60 -13.06 -4.57 -1.84
C ALA A 60 -13.60 -4.76 -0.39
N PRO A 61 -13.20 -5.78 0.40
CA PRO A 61 -13.65 -5.94 1.79
C PRO A 61 -13.24 -4.79 2.74
N PHE A 62 -12.19 -4.05 2.39
CA PHE A 62 -11.71 -2.87 3.11
C PHE A 62 -12.38 -1.58 2.61
N GLY A 63 -13.21 -1.65 1.56
CA GLY A 63 -13.76 -0.47 0.90
C GLY A 63 -12.72 0.33 0.13
N LEU A 64 -11.59 -0.30 -0.22
CA LEU A 64 -10.46 0.33 -0.89
C LEU A 64 -10.46 0.01 -2.39
N ASP A 65 -10.11 0.98 -3.23
CA ASP A 65 -10.02 0.85 -4.68
C ASP A 65 -8.72 1.45 -5.22
N ALA A 66 -7.83 0.60 -5.73
CA ALA A 66 -6.54 1.01 -6.30
C ALA A 66 -6.65 1.79 -7.62
N THR A 67 -7.83 1.85 -8.24
CA THR A 67 -8.09 2.67 -9.43
C THR A 67 -8.46 4.11 -9.09
N ASP A 68 -8.80 4.39 -7.83
CA ASP A 68 -9.13 5.73 -7.35
C ASP A 68 -7.83 6.48 -6.95
N PRO A 69 -7.54 7.66 -7.53
CA PRO A 69 -6.43 8.50 -7.08
C PRO A 69 -6.48 8.84 -5.58
N ALA A 70 -7.67 8.95 -4.99
CA ALA A 70 -7.83 9.27 -3.57
C ALA A 70 -7.24 8.17 -2.68
N PHE A 71 -7.32 6.91 -3.10
CA PHE A 71 -6.72 5.78 -2.39
C PHE A 71 -5.21 5.95 -2.18
N TRP A 72 -4.51 6.48 -3.18
CA TRP A 72 -3.07 6.70 -3.10
C TRP A 72 -2.70 7.89 -2.22
N GLN A 73 -3.58 8.89 -2.12
CA GLN A 73 -3.38 10.03 -1.21
C GLN A 73 -3.42 9.61 0.26
N ILE A 74 -4.21 8.59 0.60
CA ILE A 74 -4.24 8.02 1.95
C ILE A 74 -2.85 7.51 2.34
N GLY A 75 -2.24 6.67 1.49
CA GLY A 75 -0.92 6.10 1.77
C GLY A 75 0.20 7.14 1.81
N LEU A 76 0.15 8.15 0.95
CA LEU A 76 1.11 9.28 0.99
C LEU A 76 0.92 10.15 2.23
N GLY A 77 -0.30 10.32 2.71
CA GLY A 77 -0.62 11.06 3.94
C GLY A 77 0.02 10.45 5.18
N VAL A 78 0.15 9.11 5.24
CA VAL A 78 0.88 8.43 6.32
C VAL A 78 2.33 8.87 6.35
N ILE A 79 2.99 8.90 5.19
CA ILE A 79 4.39 9.34 5.09
C ILE A 79 4.51 10.82 5.48
N GLY A 80 3.59 11.67 5.00
CA GLY A 80 3.54 13.08 5.38
C GLY A 80 3.45 13.27 6.90
N GLY A 81 2.54 12.56 7.56
CA GLY A 81 2.40 12.63 9.02
C GLY A 81 3.63 12.17 9.79
N LEU A 82 4.37 11.16 9.28
CA LEU A 82 5.64 10.74 9.88
C LEU A 82 6.74 11.81 9.74
N ILE A 83 6.73 12.57 8.64
CA ILE A 83 7.64 13.70 8.46
C ILE A 83 7.28 14.81 9.45
N ASP A 84 6.00 15.15 9.57
CA ASP A 84 5.53 16.17 10.52
C ASP A 84 5.88 15.79 11.97
N GLU A 85 5.73 14.52 12.35
CA GLU A 85 6.11 14.02 13.68
C GLU A 85 7.62 14.16 13.92
N LEU A 86 8.44 13.85 12.92
CA LEU A 86 9.89 14.01 13.01
C LEU A 86 10.29 15.48 13.18
N GLU A 87 9.70 16.39 12.38
CA GLU A 87 9.96 17.84 12.47
C GLU A 87 9.57 18.41 13.85
N ALA A 88 8.55 17.85 14.50
CA ALA A 88 8.13 18.27 15.84
C ALA A 88 9.10 17.85 16.95
N LEU A 89 9.91 16.81 16.75
CA LEU A 89 10.90 16.34 17.74
C LEU A 89 12.19 17.18 17.75
N ASP A 90 12.45 17.90 16.66
CA ASP A 90 13.62 18.79 16.51
C ASP A 90 13.36 20.21 17.07
N ASN A 91 12.16 20.48 17.61
CA ASN A 91 11.74 21.73 18.25
C ASN A 91 11.55 21.60 19.76
#